data_AF-A0A0S8HY16-F1
#
_entry.id   AF-A0A0S8HY16-F1
#
_cell.length_a   1.000
_cell.length_b   1.000
_cell.length_c   1.000
_cell.angle_alpha   90.00
_cell.angle_beta   90.00
_cell.angle_gamma   90.00
#
_symmetry.space_group_name_H-M   'P 1'
#
loop_
_entity.id
_entity.type
_entity.pdbx_description
1 polymer ?
#
loop_
_entity_poly.entity_id
_entity_poly.type
_entity_poly.pdbx_seq_one_letter_code
_entity_poly.pdbx_strand_id
1 'polypeptide(L)'
;MSVLAGSLVVGCLVIPLYASQASSLGQFASVFGVALVVACSSLLIGGLLGFLFGIPRTLQQEASQATQQNRKDQPQETNYAVNTNLEQISDWLTKILVGVGLTQVSTLPAALREYADFVGTGLGNFLNSGVFSIALLLFFLINGFLISYLWTRLHLAGALRQADASSRLAAVETKLDIIDIDAKAWSSVQRLLNPAPGSIPPSQEEINAIIAPATSNMKAQIFWAAQQVRSENWQNLEGKPKMERTIPIFRALIASDTEGVYHANHGQLGFALKDQRNPNWVEAQAELTEAIKLRGNWQTSGWLPHYEFVRAICRINLDEAFKNGKQSDEKTRLAINSDLEVAFSDSRVKELAQNEPEIKKWMELNGVTTPRRSAR
;
A
#
# COMPACT_ATOMS: atom_id res chain seq x y z
N MET A 1 15.84 23.15 -32.65
CA MET A 1 17.11 22.44 -32.39
C MET A 1 18.05 22.45 -33.59
N SER A 2 17.62 22.08 -34.80
CA SER A 2 18.51 22.02 -35.98
C SER A 2 19.23 23.33 -36.34
N VAL A 3 18.57 24.47 -36.18
CA VAL A 3 19.17 25.80 -36.42
C VAL A 3 20.28 26.12 -35.39
N LEU A 4 20.06 25.80 -34.11
CA LEU A 4 21.04 26.02 -33.03
C LEU A 4 22.23 25.04 -33.12
N ALA A 5 21.98 23.82 -33.58
CA ALA A 5 23.06 22.89 -33.88
C ALA A 5 23.90 23.39 -35.08
N GLY A 6 23.25 23.96 -36.10
CA GLY A 6 23.92 24.58 -37.24
C GLY A 6 24.79 25.77 -36.84
N SER A 7 24.32 26.64 -35.93
CA SER A 7 25.13 27.76 -35.43
C SER A 7 26.35 27.29 -34.65
N LEU A 8 26.25 26.23 -33.83
CA LEU A 8 27.42 25.66 -33.16
C LEU A 8 28.50 25.19 -34.14
N VAL A 9 28.10 24.53 -35.24
CA VAL A 9 29.03 24.10 -36.29
C VAL A 9 29.75 25.30 -36.88
N VAL A 10 29.02 26.37 -37.21
CA VAL A 10 29.62 27.61 -37.73
C VAL A 10 30.60 28.22 -36.71
N GLY A 11 30.21 28.30 -35.43
CA GLY A 11 31.08 28.81 -34.37
C GLY A 11 32.37 28.00 -34.20
N CYS A 12 32.28 26.66 -34.25
CA CYS A 12 33.44 25.78 -34.17
C CYS A 12 34.37 25.94 -35.39
N LEU A 13 33.83 26.21 -36.58
CA LEU A 13 34.64 26.44 -37.79
C LEU A 13 35.39 27.77 -37.78
N VAL A 14 34.90 28.77 -37.06
CA VAL A 14 35.58 30.07 -36.93
C VAL A 14 36.84 29.97 -36.07
N ILE A 15 36.90 29.02 -35.11
CA ILE A 15 38.05 28.83 -34.22
C ILE A 15 39.36 28.51 -34.97
N PRO A 16 39.44 27.48 -35.83
CA PRO A 16 40.66 27.19 -36.60
C PRO A 16 40.95 28.28 -37.65
N LEU A 17 39.92 28.92 -38.21
CA LEU A 17 40.09 30.07 -39.11
C LEU A 17 40.74 31.27 -38.40
N TYR A 18 40.39 31.51 -37.13
CA TYR A 18 41.03 32.53 -36.33
C TYR A 18 42.47 32.16 -35.98
N ALA A 19 42.70 30.91 -35.59
CA ALA A 19 44.02 30.41 -35.22
C ALA A 19 45.02 30.40 -36.39
N SER A 20 44.56 30.36 -37.65
CA SER A 20 45.43 30.35 -38.84
C SER A 20 46.24 31.63 -39.05
N GLN A 21 45.99 32.68 -38.26
CA GLN A 21 46.84 33.88 -38.18
C GLN A 21 48.20 33.61 -37.51
N ALA A 22 48.36 32.47 -36.83
CA ALA A 22 49.60 32.09 -36.17
C ALA A 22 50.74 31.84 -37.16
N SER A 23 51.96 32.27 -36.79
CA SER A 23 53.15 32.15 -37.65
C SER A 23 53.86 30.80 -37.54
N SER A 24 53.45 29.95 -36.59
CA SER A 24 54.00 28.61 -36.39
C SER A 24 52.92 27.61 -36.00
N LEU A 25 53.18 26.33 -36.24
CA LEU A 25 52.27 25.25 -35.87
C LEU A 25 52.05 25.16 -34.34
N GLY A 26 53.08 25.46 -33.55
CA GLY A 26 52.98 25.48 -32.09
C GLY A 26 52.08 26.60 -31.58
N GLN A 27 52.20 27.80 -32.15
CA GLN A 27 51.33 28.94 -31.82
C GLN A 27 49.89 28.68 -32.30
N PHE A 28 49.70 28.09 -33.49
CA PHE A 28 48.39 27.68 -33.98
C PHE A 28 47.69 26.73 -33.00
N ALA A 29 48.39 25.67 -32.58
CA ALA A 29 47.86 24.67 -31.66
C ALA A 29 47.51 25.28 -30.30
N SER A 30 48.33 26.20 -29.79
CA SER A 30 48.06 26.93 -28.54
C SER A 30 46.79 27.79 -28.64
N VAL A 31 46.70 28.64 -29.68
CA VAL A 31 45.54 29.54 -29.88
C VAL A 31 44.26 28.75 -30.08
N PHE A 32 44.31 27.71 -30.92
CA PHE A 32 43.19 26.80 -31.15
C PHE A 32 42.74 26.12 -29.85
N GLY A 33 43.67 25.59 -29.06
CA GLY A 33 43.38 24.91 -27.79
C GLY A 33 42.70 25.84 -26.77
N VAL A 34 43.24 27.05 -26.59
CA VAL A 34 42.66 28.06 -25.68
C VAL A 34 41.26 28.46 -26.14
N ALA A 35 41.08 28.77 -27.44
CA ALA A 35 39.78 29.12 -27.99
C ALA A 35 38.75 28.00 -27.81
N LEU A 36 39.15 26.74 -28.04
CA LEU A 36 38.25 25.60 -27.88
C LEU A 36 37.80 25.41 -26.42
N VAL A 37 38.74 25.49 -25.46
CA VAL A 37 38.41 25.36 -24.03
C VAL A 37 37.50 26.49 -23.56
N VAL A 38 37.76 27.73 -24.01
CA VAL A 38 36.91 28.89 -23.71
C VAL A 38 35.51 28.67 -24.28
N ALA A 39 35.40 28.28 -25.56
CA ALA A 39 34.13 28.00 -26.22
C ALA A 39 33.33 26.90 -25.49
N CYS A 40 33.96 25.77 -25.15
CA CYS A 40 33.32 24.69 -24.41
C CYS A 40 32.88 25.11 -23.00
N SER A 41 33.72 25.87 -22.29
CA SER A 41 33.40 26.37 -20.95
C SER A 41 32.19 27.31 -20.99
N SER A 42 32.17 28.26 -21.93
CA SER A 42 31.03 29.15 -22.15
C SER A 42 29.77 28.38 -22.51
N LEU A 43 29.88 27.38 -23.39
CA LEU A 43 28.76 26.52 -23.78
C LEU A 43 28.17 25.75 -22.58
N LEU A 44 29.02 25.19 -21.72
CA LEU A 44 28.59 24.47 -20.52
C LEU A 44 27.95 25.38 -19.48
N ILE A 45 28.54 26.56 -19.23
CA ILE A 45 27.95 27.56 -18.31
C ILE A 45 26.59 28.02 -18.84
N GLY A 46 26.53 28.36 -20.14
CA GLY A 46 25.29 28.69 -20.82
C GLY A 46 24.27 27.57 -20.69
N GLY A 47 24.67 26.33 -20.96
CA GLY A 47 23.84 25.13 -20.84
C GLY A 47 23.28 24.93 -19.44
N LEU A 48 24.12 25.06 -18.40
CA LEU A 48 23.68 24.98 -17.01
C LEU A 48 22.62 26.03 -16.68
N LEU A 49 22.84 27.29 -17.09
CA LEU A 49 21.86 28.36 -16.90
C LEU A 49 20.58 28.09 -17.70
N GLY A 50 20.71 27.64 -18.95
CA GLY A 50 19.57 27.28 -19.79
C GLY A 50 18.73 26.16 -19.17
N PHE A 51 19.39 25.12 -18.65
CA PHE A 51 18.75 24.04 -17.92
C PHE A 51 17.94 24.57 -16.73
N LEU A 52 18.57 25.37 -15.85
CA LEU A 52 17.94 25.92 -14.67
C LEU A 52 16.71 26.77 -15.04
N PHE A 53 16.87 27.73 -15.95
CA PHE A 53 15.78 28.60 -16.40
C PHE A 53 14.69 27.86 -17.18
N GLY A 54 15.01 26.71 -17.75
CA GLY A 54 14.08 25.86 -18.51
C GLY A 54 13.16 25.00 -17.65
N ILE A 55 13.42 24.88 -16.34
CA ILE A 55 12.58 24.08 -15.43
C ILE A 55 11.19 24.74 -15.29
N PRO A 56 10.08 24.03 -15.60
CA PRO A 56 8.74 24.58 -15.54
C PRO A 56 8.28 24.81 -14.10
N ARG A 57 7.75 26.01 -13.80
CA ARG A 57 7.29 26.43 -12.45
C ARG A 57 5.86 25.98 -12.07
N THR A 58 5.14 25.37 -13.01
CA THR A 58 3.71 25.02 -12.84
C THR A 58 3.49 23.70 -12.11
N LEU A 59 4.56 22.89 -11.90
CA LEU A 59 4.47 21.63 -11.16
C LEU A 59 4.24 21.85 -9.65
N GLN A 60 4.65 23.01 -9.13
CA GLN A 60 4.40 23.39 -7.73
C GLN A 60 2.92 23.69 -7.40
N GLN A 61 2.13 24.23 -8.35
CA GLN A 61 0.72 24.58 -8.12
C GLN A 61 -0.20 23.35 -8.14
N GLU A 62 0.02 22.40 -9.04
CA GLU A 62 -0.78 21.18 -9.14
C GLU A 62 -0.55 20.24 -7.93
N ALA A 63 0.70 20.11 -7.45
CA ALA A 63 1.01 19.32 -6.26
C ALA A 63 0.47 19.95 -4.97
N SER A 64 0.53 21.27 -4.84
CA SER A 64 0.01 21.99 -3.67
C SER A 64 -1.51 21.96 -3.59
N GLN A 65 -2.21 21.99 -4.74
CA GLN A 65 -3.68 21.84 -4.80
C GLN A 65 -4.13 20.40 -4.54
N ALA A 66 -3.42 19.39 -5.06
CA ALA A 66 -3.71 17.98 -4.77
C ALA A 66 -3.51 17.62 -3.28
N THR A 67 -2.55 18.26 -2.61
CA THR A 67 -2.28 18.00 -1.18
C THR A 67 -3.26 18.73 -0.24
N GLN A 68 -3.89 19.83 -0.68
CA GLN A 68 -4.88 20.54 0.14
C GLN A 68 -6.28 19.92 0.06
N GLN A 69 -6.63 19.22 -1.03
CA GLN A 69 -7.98 18.68 -1.23
C GLN A 69 -8.22 17.30 -0.58
N ASN A 70 -7.15 16.55 -0.26
CA ASN A 70 -7.22 15.20 0.32
C ASN A 70 -6.93 15.13 1.84
N ARG A 71 -6.92 16.25 2.57
CA ARG A 71 -6.60 16.27 4.02
C ARG A 71 -7.82 16.06 4.95
N LYS A 72 -8.81 15.29 4.50
CA LYS A 72 -9.83 14.69 5.37
C LYS A 72 -9.95 13.21 4.99
N ASP A 73 -9.48 12.36 5.90
CA ASP A 73 -9.68 10.90 5.93
C ASP A 73 -8.91 10.04 4.91
N GLN A 74 -7.63 9.70 5.22
CA GLN A 74 -7.05 8.34 5.08
C GLN A 74 -5.58 8.25 5.52
N PRO A 75 -5.07 7.06 5.93
CA PRO A 75 -3.71 6.88 6.42
C PRO A 75 -2.67 7.01 5.31
N GLN A 76 -1.48 7.50 5.70
CA GLN A 76 -0.35 7.86 4.85
C GLN A 76 0.00 6.80 3.80
N GLU A 77 -0.55 6.92 2.60
CA GLU A 77 0.15 6.45 1.40
C GLU A 77 1.37 7.36 1.22
N THR A 78 2.55 6.75 1.05
CA THR A 78 3.82 7.40 0.76
C THR A 78 3.65 8.28 -0.48
N ASN A 79 3.30 9.55 -0.25
CA ASN A 79 3.30 10.58 -1.26
C ASN A 79 4.71 10.61 -1.85
N TYR A 80 4.81 10.08 -3.06
CA TYR A 80 5.95 10.28 -3.93
C TYR A 80 5.98 11.79 -4.20
N ALA A 81 6.70 12.51 -3.36
CA ALA A 81 6.94 13.92 -3.55
C ALA A 81 7.74 14.03 -4.84
N VAL A 82 7.09 14.51 -5.89
CA VAL A 82 7.77 15.03 -7.07
C VAL A 82 8.94 15.86 -6.55
N ASN A 83 10.16 15.56 -6.99
CA ASN A 83 11.38 16.18 -6.48
C ASN A 83 11.39 17.70 -6.77
N THR A 84 10.70 18.48 -5.94
CA THR A 84 10.58 19.94 -6.04
C THR A 84 11.88 20.67 -5.67
N ASN A 85 12.87 19.94 -5.17
CA ASN A 85 14.16 20.49 -4.76
C ASN A 85 14.88 21.21 -5.90
N LEU A 86 14.93 20.63 -7.10
CA LEU A 86 15.62 21.27 -8.24
C LEU A 86 14.86 22.49 -8.77
N GLU A 87 13.53 22.46 -8.74
CA GLU A 87 12.68 23.57 -9.16
C GLU A 87 12.76 24.75 -8.19
N GLN A 88 12.75 24.48 -6.87
CA GLN A 88 12.92 25.49 -5.82
C GLN A 88 14.32 26.12 -5.83
N ILE A 89 15.36 25.30 -5.96
CA ILE A 89 16.74 25.79 -6.08
C ILE A 89 16.88 26.64 -7.34
N SER A 90 16.29 26.23 -8.46
CA SER A 90 16.30 27.02 -9.69
C SER A 90 15.55 28.35 -9.55
N ASP A 91 14.39 28.40 -8.89
CA ASP A 91 13.64 29.64 -8.68
C ASP A 91 14.41 30.63 -7.80
N TRP A 92 15.00 30.15 -6.69
CA TRP A 92 15.87 30.98 -5.85
C TRP A 92 17.07 31.48 -6.66
N LEU A 93 17.80 30.57 -7.30
CA LEU A 93 18.99 30.90 -8.07
C LEU A 93 18.69 31.89 -9.21
N THR A 94 17.58 31.72 -9.91
CA THR A 94 17.13 32.64 -10.97
C THR A 94 16.82 34.02 -10.40
N LYS A 95 16.13 34.12 -9.26
CA LYS A 95 15.83 35.39 -8.60
C LYS A 95 17.09 36.11 -8.12
N ILE A 96 18.05 35.39 -7.54
CA ILE A 96 19.36 35.96 -7.18
C ILE A 96 20.08 36.45 -8.42
N LEU A 97 20.19 35.61 -9.46
CA LEU A 97 20.99 35.91 -10.64
C LEU A 97 20.42 37.12 -11.39
N VAL A 98 19.10 37.20 -11.56
CA VAL A 98 18.45 38.37 -12.17
C VAL A 98 18.53 39.60 -11.26
N GLY A 99 18.30 39.44 -9.95
CA GLY A 99 18.32 40.56 -8.99
C GLY A 99 19.71 41.18 -8.82
N VAL A 100 20.73 40.37 -8.61
CA VAL A 100 22.14 40.79 -8.53
C VAL A 100 22.67 41.23 -9.89
N GLY A 101 22.26 40.55 -10.97
CA GLY A 101 22.62 40.92 -12.32
C GLY A 101 22.15 42.34 -12.67
N LEU A 102 20.90 42.69 -12.33
CA LEU A 102 20.33 44.00 -12.63
C LEU A 102 21.05 45.16 -11.94
N THR A 103 21.57 44.95 -10.72
CA THR A 103 22.30 45.98 -9.98
C THR A 103 23.76 46.11 -10.43
N GLN A 104 24.34 45.08 -11.05
CA GLN A 104 25.73 45.05 -11.51
C GLN A 104 25.89 45.25 -13.02
N VAL A 105 24.83 45.49 -13.80
CA VAL A 105 24.93 45.66 -15.27
C VAL A 105 25.95 46.74 -15.66
N SER A 106 26.10 47.79 -14.85
CA SER A 106 27.04 48.89 -15.11
C SER A 106 28.52 48.50 -15.04
N THR A 107 28.87 47.40 -14.35
CA THR A 107 30.27 46.92 -14.26
C THR A 107 30.63 45.96 -15.41
N LEU A 108 29.63 45.48 -16.15
CA LEU A 108 29.81 44.50 -17.23
C LEU A 108 30.81 44.95 -18.32
N PRO A 109 30.80 46.21 -18.82
CA PRO A 109 31.77 46.62 -19.84
C PRO A 109 33.23 46.57 -19.36
N ALA A 110 33.48 46.85 -18.07
CA ALA A 110 34.82 46.78 -17.49
C ALA A 110 35.27 45.31 -17.34
N ALA A 111 34.39 44.45 -16.80
CA ALA A 111 34.67 43.02 -16.66
C ALA A 111 34.93 42.33 -18.02
N LEU A 112 34.20 42.72 -19.07
CA LEU A 112 34.44 42.20 -20.42
C LEU A 112 35.78 42.64 -21.00
N ARG A 113 36.25 43.85 -20.69
CA ARG A 113 37.58 44.32 -21.10
C ARG A 113 38.68 43.55 -20.36
N GLU A 114 38.56 43.40 -19.05
CA GLU A 114 39.53 42.61 -18.26
C GLU A 114 39.59 41.15 -18.72
N TYR A 115 38.43 40.54 -18.99
CA TYR A 115 38.34 39.21 -19.59
C TYR A 115 39.02 39.16 -20.96
N ALA A 116 38.79 40.17 -21.81
CA ALA A 116 39.35 40.24 -23.15
C ALA A 116 40.88 40.37 -23.12
N ASP A 117 41.40 41.17 -22.19
CA ASP A 117 42.84 41.34 -21.96
C ASP A 117 43.45 40.02 -21.46
N PHE A 118 42.80 39.34 -20.52
CA PHE A 118 43.26 38.05 -20.00
C PHE A 118 43.27 36.96 -21.08
N VAL A 119 42.11 36.67 -21.69
CA VAL A 119 41.99 35.60 -22.70
C VAL A 119 42.71 35.96 -24.00
N GLY A 120 42.79 37.25 -24.33
CA GLY A 120 43.49 37.75 -25.52
C GLY A 120 44.96 37.35 -25.55
N THR A 121 45.64 37.29 -24.39
CA THR A 121 47.03 36.79 -24.30
C THR A 121 47.15 35.33 -24.73
N GLY A 122 46.20 34.48 -24.32
CA GLY A 122 46.14 33.07 -24.70
C GLY A 122 45.71 32.83 -26.15
N LEU A 123 45.11 33.84 -26.79
CA LEU A 123 44.68 33.81 -28.19
C LEU A 123 45.73 34.37 -29.16
N GLY A 124 46.98 34.51 -28.71
CA GLY A 124 48.10 34.93 -29.54
C GLY A 124 48.34 36.45 -29.56
N ASN A 125 47.56 37.21 -28.79
CA ASN A 125 47.70 38.67 -28.62
C ASN A 125 47.73 39.45 -29.95
N PHE A 126 46.93 39.01 -30.92
CA PHE A 126 46.70 39.73 -32.16
C PHE A 126 45.84 40.98 -31.91
N LEU A 127 45.83 41.94 -32.85
CA LEU A 127 45.04 43.18 -32.72
C LEU A 127 43.53 42.91 -32.48
N ASN A 128 43.02 41.77 -32.95
CA ASN A 128 41.63 41.36 -32.85
C ASN A 128 41.35 40.33 -31.73
N SER A 129 42.35 39.94 -30.93
CA SER A 129 42.17 38.89 -29.90
C SER A 129 41.17 39.24 -28.82
N GLY A 130 41.13 40.50 -28.38
CA GLY A 130 40.14 40.96 -27.40
C GLY A 130 38.70 40.94 -27.94
N VAL A 131 38.50 41.30 -29.21
CA VAL A 131 37.17 41.26 -29.84
C VAL A 131 36.73 39.81 -30.04
N PHE A 132 37.65 38.96 -30.50
CA PHE A 132 37.37 37.54 -30.74
C PHE A 132 37.04 36.80 -29.44
N SER A 133 37.76 37.05 -28.34
CA SER A 133 37.49 36.39 -27.05
C SER A 133 36.10 36.71 -26.50
N ILE A 134 35.67 37.97 -26.58
CA ILE A 134 34.32 38.40 -26.16
C ILE A 134 33.26 37.75 -27.05
N ALA A 135 33.44 37.80 -28.38
CA ALA A 135 32.51 37.19 -29.32
C ALA A 135 32.37 35.68 -29.09
N LEU A 136 33.49 34.99 -28.85
CA LEU A 136 33.54 33.57 -28.57
C LEU A 136 32.80 33.22 -27.27
N LEU A 137 33.06 33.98 -26.19
CA LEU A 137 32.39 33.84 -24.90
C LEU A 137 30.88 33.96 -25.07
N LEU A 138 30.41 35.08 -25.63
CA LEU A 138 28.97 35.37 -25.76
C LEU A 138 28.27 34.39 -26.70
N PHE A 139 28.90 34.06 -27.82
CA PHE A 139 28.31 33.17 -28.81
C PHE A 139 28.03 31.78 -28.21
N PHE A 140 29.04 31.15 -27.61
CA PHE A 140 28.88 29.81 -27.05
C PHE A 140 28.01 29.82 -25.78
N LEU A 141 28.10 30.85 -24.94
CA LEU A 141 27.22 31.03 -23.78
C LEU A 141 25.74 31.10 -24.19
N ILE A 142 25.40 31.94 -25.17
CA ILE A 142 24.02 32.11 -25.65
C ILE A 142 23.51 30.82 -26.30
N ASN A 143 24.32 30.16 -27.13
CA ASN A 143 23.93 28.90 -27.76
C ASN A 143 23.70 27.80 -26.72
N GLY A 144 24.59 27.67 -25.73
CA GLY A 144 24.44 26.70 -24.64
C GLY A 144 23.15 26.94 -23.86
N PHE A 145 22.89 28.20 -23.51
CA PHE A 145 21.66 28.60 -22.84
C PHE A 145 20.43 28.22 -23.65
N LEU A 146 20.34 28.62 -24.92
CA LEU A 146 19.16 28.38 -25.74
C LEU A 146 18.91 26.89 -26.00
N ILE A 147 19.98 26.12 -26.27
CA ILE A 147 19.87 24.67 -26.51
C ILE A 147 19.32 23.97 -25.28
N SER A 148 19.95 24.19 -24.12
CA SER A 148 19.53 23.52 -22.89
C SER A 148 18.17 24.02 -22.41
N TYR A 149 17.89 25.33 -22.52
CA TYR A 149 16.60 25.91 -22.15
C TYR A 149 15.46 25.31 -22.95
N LEU A 150 15.59 25.27 -24.29
CA LEU A 150 14.55 24.72 -25.15
C LEU A 150 14.42 23.21 -24.96
N TRP A 151 15.53 22.48 -24.78
CA TRP A 151 15.48 21.05 -24.52
C TRP A 151 14.77 20.72 -23.20
N THR A 152 15.14 21.39 -22.11
CA THR A 152 14.50 21.22 -20.80
C THR A 152 13.01 21.56 -20.89
N ARG A 153 12.67 22.67 -21.53
CA ARG A 153 11.27 23.12 -21.62
C ARG A 153 10.41 22.22 -22.50
N LEU A 154 10.96 21.66 -23.58
CA LEU A 154 10.20 20.85 -24.55
C LEU A 154 10.13 19.37 -24.18
N HIS A 155 11.20 18.80 -23.61
CA HIS A 155 11.31 17.36 -23.39
C HIS A 155 11.19 16.95 -21.92
N LEU A 156 11.86 17.64 -21.00
CA LEU A 156 11.88 17.24 -19.59
C LEU A 156 10.48 17.35 -18.95
N ALA A 157 9.76 18.44 -19.26
CA ALA A 157 8.41 18.65 -18.77
C ALA A 157 7.43 17.56 -19.25
N GLY A 158 7.55 17.12 -20.51
CA GLY A 158 6.73 16.05 -21.07
C GLY A 158 7.05 14.69 -20.46
N ALA A 159 8.33 14.37 -20.31
CA ALA A 159 8.79 13.10 -19.75
C ALA A 159 8.35 12.93 -18.28
N LEU A 160 8.47 13.97 -17.46
CA LEU A 160 8.03 13.94 -16.06
C LEU A 160 6.52 13.75 -15.94
N ARG A 161 5.73 14.47 -16.75
CA ARG A 161 4.26 14.32 -16.77
C ARG A 161 3.82 12.92 -17.19
N GLN A 162 4.50 12.30 -18.15
CA GLN A 162 4.20 10.93 -18.59
C GLN A 162 4.53 9.90 -17.49
N ALA A 163 5.66 10.06 -16.81
CA ALA A 163 6.04 9.22 -15.68
C ALA A 163 5.00 9.31 -14.54
N ASP A 164 4.58 10.52 -14.17
CA ASP A 164 3.55 10.74 -13.15
C ASP A 164 2.17 10.19 -13.56
N ALA A 165 1.79 10.31 -14.83
CA ALA A 165 0.53 9.73 -15.33
C ALA A 165 0.56 8.20 -15.27
N SER A 166 1.67 7.57 -15.65
CA SER A 166 1.81 6.12 -15.64
C SER A 166 1.75 5.52 -14.24
N SER A 167 2.37 6.17 -13.24
CA SER A 167 2.31 5.71 -11.85
C SER A 167 0.92 5.82 -11.24
N ARG A 168 0.19 6.91 -11.55
CA ARG A 168 -1.22 7.07 -11.13
C ARG A 168 -2.12 6.00 -11.74
N LEU A 169 -1.94 5.68 -13.02
CA LEU A 169 -2.72 4.63 -13.69
C LEU A 169 -2.48 3.26 -13.05
N ALA A 170 -1.22 2.90 -12.77
CA ALA A 170 -0.89 1.64 -12.10
C ALA A 170 -1.52 1.54 -10.69
N ALA A 171 -1.54 2.65 -9.94
CA ALA A 171 -2.18 2.69 -8.63
C ALA A 171 -3.72 2.53 -8.73
N VAL A 172 -4.35 3.12 -9.76
CA VAL A 172 -5.79 2.94 -10.02
C VAL A 172 -6.11 1.50 -10.41
N GLU A 173 -5.31 0.91 -11.30
CA GLU A 173 -5.48 -0.48 -11.74
C GLU A 173 -5.40 -1.46 -10.56
N THR A 174 -4.40 -1.29 -9.69
CA THR A 174 -4.27 -2.09 -8.45
C THR A 174 -5.49 -1.95 -7.54
N LYS A 175 -6.05 -0.73 -7.37
CA LYS A 175 -7.25 -0.51 -6.56
C LYS A 175 -8.48 -1.17 -7.20
N LEU A 176 -8.59 -1.18 -8.53
CA LEU A 176 -9.68 -1.87 -9.24
C LEU A 176 -9.59 -3.38 -9.07
N ASP A 177 -8.39 -3.98 -9.16
CA ASP A 177 -8.21 -5.41 -8.93
C ASP A 177 -8.65 -5.84 -7.52
N ILE A 178 -8.32 -5.04 -6.50
CA ILE A 178 -8.75 -5.29 -5.11
C ILE A 178 -10.28 -5.23 -5.00
N ILE A 179 -10.92 -4.23 -5.61
CA ILE A 179 -12.39 -4.10 -5.62
C ILE A 179 -13.02 -5.33 -6.30
N ASP A 180 -12.44 -5.79 -7.40
CA ASP A 180 -12.90 -6.96 -8.14
C ASP A 180 -12.79 -8.25 -7.32
N ILE A 181 -11.68 -8.43 -6.59
CA ILE A 181 -11.46 -9.57 -5.69
C ILE A 181 -12.52 -9.57 -4.58
N ASP A 182 -12.70 -8.45 -3.89
CA ASP A 182 -13.65 -8.34 -2.77
C ASP A 182 -15.11 -8.50 -3.26
N ALA A 183 -15.45 -7.97 -4.43
CA ALA A 183 -16.77 -8.15 -5.04
C ALA A 183 -17.04 -9.62 -5.43
N LYS A 184 -16.04 -10.33 -5.98
CA LYS A 184 -16.14 -11.76 -6.29
C LYS A 184 -16.30 -12.60 -5.02
N ALA A 185 -15.60 -12.24 -3.95
CA ALA A 185 -15.74 -12.87 -2.64
C ALA A 185 -17.13 -12.68 -2.05
N TRP A 186 -17.58 -11.43 -1.96
CA TRP A 186 -18.89 -11.11 -1.41
C TRP A 186 -20.03 -11.75 -2.21
N SER A 187 -20.00 -11.66 -3.54
CA SER A 187 -21.04 -12.24 -4.40
C SER A 187 -21.13 -13.76 -4.26
N SER A 188 -19.99 -14.46 -4.14
CA SER A 188 -19.97 -15.92 -3.95
C SER A 188 -20.48 -16.32 -2.58
N VAL A 189 -20.14 -15.57 -1.53
CA VAL A 189 -20.71 -15.74 -0.19
C VAL A 189 -22.22 -15.52 -0.19
N GLN A 190 -22.71 -14.47 -0.85
CA GLN A 190 -24.15 -14.21 -0.95
C GLN A 190 -24.90 -15.30 -1.72
N ARG A 191 -24.33 -15.79 -2.83
CA ARG A 191 -24.89 -16.92 -3.59
C ARG A 191 -24.95 -18.20 -2.75
N LEU A 192 -23.96 -18.43 -1.89
CA LEU A 192 -23.95 -19.57 -0.99
C LEU A 192 -24.98 -19.45 0.12
N LEU A 193 -25.13 -18.28 0.75
CA LEU A 193 -26.11 -18.05 1.81
C LEU A 193 -27.55 -18.06 1.28
N ASN A 194 -27.75 -17.46 0.09
CA ASN A 194 -29.05 -17.27 -0.56
C ASN A 194 -29.01 -17.80 -2.03
N PRO A 195 -28.92 -19.12 -2.22
CA PRO A 195 -28.85 -19.73 -3.54
C PRO A 195 -30.16 -19.57 -4.30
N ALA A 196 -30.07 -19.33 -5.60
CA ALA A 196 -31.22 -19.35 -6.49
C ALA A 196 -31.79 -20.79 -6.58
N PRO A 197 -33.11 -20.96 -6.79
CA PRO A 197 -33.71 -22.27 -7.00
C PRO A 197 -33.00 -23.05 -8.13
N GLY A 198 -32.59 -24.29 -7.85
CA GLY A 198 -31.89 -25.13 -8.83
C GLY A 198 -30.42 -24.79 -9.06
N SER A 199 -29.85 -23.80 -8.35
CA SER A 199 -28.42 -23.50 -8.45
C SER A 199 -27.56 -24.55 -7.72
N ILE A 200 -26.38 -24.81 -8.27
CA ILE A 200 -25.37 -25.66 -7.64
C ILE A 200 -24.57 -24.76 -6.67
N PRO A 201 -24.57 -25.06 -5.36
CA PRO A 201 -23.77 -24.30 -4.42
C PRO A 201 -22.27 -24.47 -4.72
N PRO A 202 -21.45 -23.43 -4.52
CA PRO A 202 -20.00 -23.55 -4.70
C PRO A 202 -19.41 -24.60 -3.76
N SER A 203 -18.40 -25.33 -4.25
CA SER A 203 -17.60 -26.29 -3.50
C SER A 203 -16.75 -25.62 -2.41
N GLN A 204 -16.24 -26.41 -1.47
CA GLN A 204 -15.37 -25.88 -0.41
C GLN A 204 -14.08 -25.28 -0.99
N GLU A 205 -13.50 -25.94 -1.99
CA GLU A 205 -12.29 -25.50 -2.68
C GLU A 205 -12.51 -24.16 -3.39
N GLU A 206 -13.65 -23.99 -4.06
CA GLU A 206 -14.03 -22.72 -4.69
C GLU A 206 -14.19 -21.59 -3.67
N ILE A 207 -14.88 -21.85 -2.55
CA ILE A 207 -15.04 -20.84 -1.49
C ILE A 207 -13.69 -20.47 -0.87
N ASN A 208 -12.82 -21.45 -0.62
CA ASN A 208 -11.46 -21.20 -0.11
C ASN A 208 -10.66 -20.32 -1.08
N ALA A 209 -10.65 -20.67 -2.37
CA ALA A 209 -9.90 -19.93 -3.40
C ALA A 209 -10.38 -18.49 -3.56
N ILE A 210 -11.68 -18.25 -3.35
CA ILE A 210 -12.31 -16.93 -3.49
C ILE A 210 -12.11 -16.06 -2.24
N ILE A 211 -12.17 -16.64 -1.03
CA ILE A 211 -12.02 -15.89 0.22
C ILE A 211 -10.55 -15.63 0.57
N ALA A 212 -9.63 -16.54 0.23
CA ALA A 212 -8.21 -16.42 0.55
C ALA A 212 -7.58 -15.07 0.13
N PRO A 213 -7.75 -14.58 -1.11
CA PRO A 213 -7.18 -13.30 -1.55
C PRO A 213 -7.95 -12.06 -1.11
N ALA A 214 -9.14 -12.21 -0.51
CA ALA A 214 -9.96 -11.07 -0.09
C ALA A 214 -9.27 -10.23 0.99
N THR A 215 -9.57 -8.93 1.02
CA THR A 215 -9.00 -8.02 2.01
C THR A 215 -9.46 -8.37 3.43
N SER A 216 -8.69 -7.96 4.44
CA SER A 216 -9.07 -8.18 5.85
C SER A 216 -10.43 -7.57 6.20
N ASN A 217 -10.76 -6.42 5.61
CA ASN A 217 -12.07 -5.78 5.81
C ASN A 217 -13.20 -6.62 5.20
N MET A 218 -13.01 -7.12 3.97
CA MET A 218 -13.99 -8.00 3.33
C MET A 218 -14.15 -9.32 4.09
N LYS A 219 -13.05 -9.93 4.56
CA LYS A 219 -13.11 -11.13 5.41
C LYS A 219 -13.89 -10.88 6.71
N ALA A 220 -13.72 -9.73 7.35
CA ALA A 220 -14.52 -9.34 8.51
C ALA A 220 -16.01 -9.18 8.15
N GLN A 221 -16.33 -8.53 7.03
CA GLN A 221 -17.71 -8.40 6.55
C GLN A 221 -18.36 -9.77 6.27
N ILE A 222 -17.62 -10.67 5.62
CA ILE A 222 -18.05 -12.05 5.37
C ILE A 222 -18.31 -12.79 6.69
N PHE A 223 -17.41 -12.66 7.67
CA PHE A 223 -17.59 -13.23 9.01
C PHE A 223 -18.89 -12.76 9.67
N TRP A 224 -19.12 -11.44 9.73
CA TRP A 224 -20.31 -10.89 10.38
C TRP A 224 -21.61 -11.33 9.68
N ALA A 225 -21.61 -11.36 8.35
CA ALA A 225 -22.75 -11.85 7.58
C ALA A 225 -23.05 -13.34 7.86
N ALA A 226 -22.02 -14.19 7.87
CA ALA A 226 -22.17 -15.60 8.18
C ALA A 226 -22.63 -15.82 9.63
N GLN A 227 -22.06 -15.08 10.59
CA GLN A 227 -22.45 -15.14 12.00
C GLN A 227 -23.91 -14.74 12.21
N GLN A 228 -24.35 -13.65 11.56
CA GLN A 228 -25.73 -13.20 11.62
C GLN A 228 -26.67 -14.29 11.13
N VAL A 229 -26.44 -14.80 9.92
CA VAL A 229 -27.25 -15.89 9.35
C VAL A 229 -27.27 -17.11 10.28
N ARG A 230 -26.12 -17.50 10.86
CA ARG A 230 -26.08 -18.63 11.78
C ARG A 230 -26.94 -18.37 13.02
N SER A 231 -26.76 -17.21 13.65
CA SER A 231 -27.42 -16.85 14.91
C SER A 231 -28.94 -16.71 14.79
N GLU A 232 -29.45 -16.35 13.61
CA GLU A 232 -30.88 -16.19 13.35
C GLU A 232 -31.58 -17.51 12.94
N ASN A 233 -30.84 -18.53 12.50
CA ASN A 233 -31.41 -19.70 11.82
C ASN A 233 -31.10 -21.05 12.47
N TRP A 234 -30.47 -21.08 13.66
CA TRP A 234 -30.03 -22.34 14.29
C TRP A 234 -31.13 -23.10 15.07
N GLN A 235 -32.13 -22.39 15.61
CA GLN A 235 -33.13 -22.99 16.52
C GLN A 235 -34.18 -23.82 15.80
N ASN A 236 -34.76 -23.28 14.73
CA ASN A 236 -35.93 -23.86 14.06
C ASN A 236 -35.50 -24.80 12.92
N LEU A 237 -36.19 -25.94 12.77
CA LEU A 237 -35.89 -26.94 11.75
C LEU A 237 -35.91 -26.37 10.32
N GLU A 238 -36.80 -25.42 10.04
CA GLU A 238 -36.90 -24.74 8.74
C GLU A 238 -35.67 -23.83 8.46
N GLY A 239 -35.08 -23.26 9.51
CA GLY A 239 -33.91 -22.37 9.40
C GLY A 239 -32.60 -23.13 9.25
N LYS A 240 -32.50 -24.35 9.79
CA LYS A 240 -31.25 -25.12 9.82
C LYS A 240 -30.54 -25.27 8.47
N PRO A 241 -31.23 -25.55 7.33
CA PRO A 241 -30.57 -25.60 6.02
C PRO A 241 -29.89 -24.28 5.63
N LYS A 242 -30.43 -23.12 6.05
CA LYS A 242 -29.83 -21.81 5.80
C LYS A 242 -28.62 -21.59 6.72
N MET A 243 -28.72 -21.99 7.98
CA MET A 243 -27.61 -21.96 8.93
C MET A 243 -26.43 -22.83 8.45
N GLU A 244 -26.70 -24.05 7.97
CA GLU A 244 -25.68 -25.00 7.49
C GLU A 244 -24.81 -24.42 6.36
N ARG A 245 -25.34 -23.51 5.54
CA ARG A 245 -24.59 -22.84 4.46
C ARG A 245 -23.46 -21.93 4.99
N THR A 246 -23.47 -21.61 6.28
CA THR A 246 -22.40 -20.81 6.92
C THR A 246 -21.15 -21.64 7.20
N ILE A 247 -21.26 -22.97 7.33
CA ILE A 247 -20.15 -23.88 7.64
C ILE A 247 -18.98 -23.73 6.64
N PRO A 248 -19.19 -23.85 5.32
CA PRO A 248 -18.10 -23.68 4.36
C PRO A 248 -17.46 -22.29 4.37
N ILE A 249 -18.20 -21.24 4.77
CA ILE A 249 -17.66 -19.88 4.89
C ILE A 249 -16.70 -19.80 6.08
N PHE A 250 -17.09 -20.31 7.25
CA PHE A 250 -16.20 -20.31 8.41
C PHE A 250 -14.95 -21.17 8.18
N ARG A 251 -15.08 -22.34 7.53
CA ARG A 251 -13.93 -23.16 7.12
C ARG A 251 -12.96 -22.38 6.23
N ALA A 252 -13.46 -21.61 5.27
CA ALA A 252 -12.62 -20.81 4.39
C ALA A 252 -11.94 -19.64 5.09
N LEU A 253 -12.64 -18.98 6.02
CA LEU A 253 -12.06 -17.92 6.86
C LEU A 253 -10.91 -18.47 7.73
N ILE A 254 -11.11 -19.65 8.33
CA ILE A 254 -10.06 -20.37 9.10
C ILE A 254 -8.88 -20.72 8.19
N ALA A 255 -9.14 -21.31 7.02
CA ALA A 255 -8.08 -21.66 6.07
C ALA A 255 -7.27 -20.45 5.59
N SER A 256 -7.88 -19.25 5.60
CA SER A 256 -7.22 -18.00 5.24
C SER A 256 -6.48 -17.32 6.40
N ASP A 257 -6.67 -17.79 7.64
CA ASP A 257 -6.04 -17.25 8.86
C ASP A 257 -4.72 -17.96 9.16
N THR A 258 -3.69 -17.62 8.38
CA THR A 258 -2.36 -18.23 8.52
C THR A 258 -1.65 -17.89 9.84
N GLU A 259 -2.05 -16.82 10.51
CA GLU A 259 -1.47 -16.40 11.79
C GLU A 259 -2.22 -17.01 13.00
N GLY A 260 -3.40 -17.59 12.77
CA GLY A 260 -4.22 -18.23 13.81
C GLY A 260 -4.73 -17.25 14.85
N VAL A 261 -5.07 -16.02 14.48
CA VAL A 261 -5.45 -14.96 15.43
C VAL A 261 -6.97 -14.92 15.65
N TYR A 262 -7.77 -15.41 14.71
CA TYR A 262 -9.22 -15.26 14.71
C TYR A 262 -9.94 -16.45 15.35
N HIS A 263 -9.82 -16.58 16.68
CA HIS A 263 -10.52 -17.60 17.47
C HIS A 263 -12.04 -17.66 17.22
N ALA A 264 -12.65 -16.52 16.85
CA ALA A 264 -14.08 -16.41 16.60
C ALA A 264 -14.55 -17.23 15.39
N ASN A 265 -13.70 -17.41 14.37
CA ASN A 265 -14.01 -18.23 13.20
C ASN A 265 -14.22 -19.70 13.60
N HIS A 266 -13.27 -20.24 14.38
CA HIS A 266 -13.37 -21.58 14.98
C HIS A 266 -14.60 -21.71 15.88
N GLY A 267 -14.87 -20.70 16.72
CA GLY A 267 -16.05 -20.69 17.59
C GLY A 267 -17.37 -20.76 16.83
N GLN A 268 -17.54 -19.95 15.78
CA GLN A 268 -18.76 -19.96 14.96
C GLN A 268 -18.90 -21.26 14.15
N LEU A 269 -17.79 -21.81 13.64
CA LEU A 269 -17.80 -23.11 12.97
C LEU A 269 -18.25 -24.22 13.92
N GLY A 270 -17.69 -24.25 15.14
CA GLY A 270 -18.09 -25.20 16.17
C GLY A 270 -19.57 -25.12 16.54
N PHE A 271 -20.12 -23.90 16.63
CA PHE A 271 -21.55 -23.69 16.84
C PHE A 271 -22.39 -24.22 15.68
N ALA A 272 -22.01 -23.89 14.44
CA ALA A 272 -22.74 -24.32 13.25
C ALA A 272 -22.74 -25.85 13.07
N LEU A 273 -21.60 -26.50 13.31
CA LEU A 273 -21.45 -27.95 13.24
C LEU A 273 -22.25 -28.70 14.31
N LYS A 274 -22.41 -28.09 15.49
CA LYS A 274 -23.33 -28.61 16.52
C LYS A 274 -24.79 -28.45 16.11
N ASP A 275 -25.13 -27.28 15.56
CA ASP A 275 -26.53 -26.90 15.33
C ASP A 275 -27.12 -27.49 14.04
N GLN A 276 -26.30 -28.03 13.13
CA GLN A 276 -26.78 -28.59 11.86
C GLN A 276 -27.77 -29.74 12.07
N ARG A 277 -28.52 -30.10 11.03
CA ARG A 277 -29.57 -31.14 11.09
C ARG A 277 -29.03 -32.47 11.59
N ASN A 278 -27.80 -32.82 11.18
CA ASN A 278 -27.06 -33.97 11.65
C ASN A 278 -25.78 -33.50 12.35
N PRO A 279 -25.84 -33.19 13.66
CA PRO A 279 -24.70 -32.59 14.37
C PRO A 279 -23.40 -33.36 14.18
N ASN A 280 -22.33 -32.66 13.81
CA ASN A 280 -20.98 -33.22 13.78
C ASN A 280 -20.28 -32.90 15.11
N TRP A 281 -20.59 -33.68 16.14
CA TRP A 281 -20.08 -33.45 17.49
C TRP A 281 -18.57 -33.49 17.60
N VAL A 282 -17.91 -34.37 16.82
CA VAL A 282 -16.45 -34.55 16.84
C VAL A 282 -15.75 -33.30 16.32
N GLU A 283 -16.16 -32.83 15.12
CA GLU A 283 -15.57 -31.63 14.52
C GLU A 283 -15.93 -30.40 15.34
N ALA A 284 -17.18 -30.27 15.81
CA ALA A 284 -17.58 -29.17 16.68
C ALA A 284 -16.73 -29.07 17.96
N GLN A 285 -16.47 -30.20 18.62
CA GLN A 285 -15.60 -30.24 19.81
C GLN A 285 -14.16 -29.79 19.49
N ALA A 286 -13.61 -30.23 18.35
CA ALA A 286 -12.25 -29.88 17.93
C ALA A 286 -12.13 -28.37 17.67
N GLU A 287 -13.06 -27.81 16.90
CA GLU A 287 -13.09 -26.38 16.57
C GLU A 287 -13.26 -25.51 17.81
N LEU A 288 -14.15 -25.88 18.73
CA LEU A 288 -14.31 -25.15 20.00
C LEU A 288 -13.07 -25.25 20.90
N THR A 289 -12.33 -26.35 20.82
CA THR A 289 -11.08 -26.51 21.54
C THR A 289 -10.00 -25.57 21.00
N GLU A 290 -9.87 -25.46 19.68
CA GLU A 290 -8.94 -24.51 19.08
C GLU A 290 -9.38 -23.06 19.37
N ALA A 291 -10.68 -22.77 19.30
CA ALA A 291 -11.21 -21.45 19.68
C ALA A 291 -10.84 -21.05 21.12
N ILE A 292 -10.96 -21.97 22.09
CA ILE A 292 -10.58 -21.72 23.50
C ILE A 292 -9.08 -21.49 23.63
N LYS A 293 -8.26 -22.29 22.92
CA LYS A 293 -6.81 -22.17 22.91
C LYS A 293 -6.36 -20.81 22.37
N LEU A 294 -6.90 -20.39 21.21
CA LEU A 294 -6.56 -19.13 20.56
C LEU A 294 -7.07 -17.91 21.34
N ARG A 295 -8.28 -17.97 21.89
CA ARG A 295 -8.85 -16.91 22.74
C ARG A 295 -8.04 -16.72 24.03
N GLY A 296 -7.50 -17.81 24.58
CA GLY A 296 -6.87 -17.82 25.89
C GLY A 296 -7.89 -17.58 27.01
N ASN A 297 -7.47 -16.80 28.01
CA ASN A 297 -8.27 -16.52 29.20
C ASN A 297 -9.46 -15.58 28.88
N TRP A 298 -10.67 -16.08 29.09
CA TRP A 298 -11.91 -15.37 28.73
C TRP A 298 -12.15 -14.10 29.56
N GLN A 299 -11.75 -14.11 30.85
CA GLN A 299 -11.90 -12.95 31.73
C GLN A 299 -11.12 -11.73 31.22
N THR A 300 -9.99 -11.97 30.55
CA THR A 300 -9.16 -10.92 29.96
C THR A 300 -9.49 -10.62 28.50
N SER A 301 -10.12 -11.56 27.78
CA SER A 301 -10.42 -11.40 26.36
C SER A 301 -11.75 -10.67 26.08
N GLY A 302 -12.60 -10.48 27.10
CA GLY A 302 -13.92 -9.85 26.96
C GLY A 302 -14.99 -10.74 26.32
N TRP A 303 -14.69 -12.03 26.12
CA TRP A 303 -15.62 -13.01 25.55
C TRP A 303 -16.27 -13.85 26.63
N LEU A 304 -17.56 -14.12 26.49
CA LEU A 304 -18.27 -15.02 27.41
C LEU A 304 -17.82 -16.47 27.23
N PRO A 305 -17.93 -17.32 28.26
CA PRO A 305 -17.55 -18.75 28.21
C PRO A 305 -18.53 -19.63 27.41
N HIS A 306 -19.03 -19.11 26.28
CA HIS A 306 -19.91 -19.85 25.37
C HIS A 306 -19.18 -21.02 24.70
N TYR A 307 -17.87 -20.92 24.44
CA TYR A 307 -17.14 -22.01 23.81
C TYR A 307 -17.09 -23.23 24.72
N GLU A 308 -16.81 -23.03 26.01
CA GLU A 308 -16.81 -24.09 27.02
C GLU A 308 -18.19 -24.69 27.20
N PHE A 309 -19.22 -23.85 27.35
CA PHE A 309 -20.62 -24.31 27.43
C PHE A 309 -20.97 -25.22 26.25
N VAL A 310 -20.70 -24.78 25.02
CA VAL A 310 -21.07 -25.54 23.83
C VAL A 310 -20.17 -26.78 23.66
N ARG A 311 -18.90 -26.72 24.07
CA ARG A 311 -17.99 -27.86 24.05
C ARG A 311 -18.42 -28.94 25.04
N ALA A 312 -18.95 -28.56 26.21
CA ALA A 312 -19.54 -29.50 27.16
C ALA A 312 -20.69 -30.29 26.53
N ILE A 313 -21.59 -29.61 25.80
CA ILE A 313 -22.68 -30.27 25.06
C ILE A 313 -22.12 -31.28 24.06
N CYS A 314 -21.09 -30.90 23.30
CA CYS A 314 -20.46 -31.81 22.33
C CYS A 314 -19.87 -33.05 23.02
N ARG A 315 -19.16 -32.86 24.14
CA ARG A 315 -18.58 -33.96 24.93
C ARG A 315 -19.64 -34.90 25.50
N ILE A 316 -20.75 -34.36 26.01
CA ILE A 316 -21.90 -35.14 26.50
C ILE A 316 -22.49 -36.00 25.37
N ASN A 317 -22.66 -35.43 24.17
CA ASN A 317 -23.18 -36.15 23.01
C ASN A 317 -22.20 -37.16 22.40
N LEU A 318 -20.91 -37.07 22.73
CA LEU A 318 -19.90 -38.05 22.34
C LEU A 318 -19.73 -39.17 23.38
N ASP A 319 -20.27 -39.00 24.58
CA ASP A 319 -20.20 -39.98 25.65
C ASP A 319 -21.19 -41.14 25.44
N GLU A 320 -20.64 -42.31 25.10
CA GLU A 320 -21.42 -43.54 24.94
C GLU A 320 -22.10 -43.99 26.24
N ALA A 321 -21.52 -43.72 27.42
CA ALA A 321 -22.15 -44.05 28.68
C ALA A 321 -23.41 -43.19 28.90
N PHE A 322 -23.32 -41.88 28.66
CA PHE A 322 -24.46 -40.97 28.71
C PHE A 322 -25.59 -41.37 27.76
N LYS A 323 -25.26 -41.73 26.51
CA LYS A 323 -26.24 -42.23 25.53
C LYS A 323 -26.99 -43.47 26.04
N ASN A 324 -26.30 -44.33 26.78
CA ASN A 324 -26.85 -45.53 27.42
C ASN A 324 -27.47 -45.28 28.80
N GLY A 325 -27.60 -44.02 29.24
CA GLY A 325 -28.19 -43.66 30.54
C GLY A 325 -27.31 -44.06 31.73
N LYS A 326 -26.01 -44.20 31.53
CA LYS A 326 -25.03 -44.58 32.56
C LYS A 326 -24.15 -43.38 32.94
N GLN A 327 -23.45 -43.54 34.06
CA GLN A 327 -22.40 -42.61 34.49
C GLN A 327 -21.24 -42.61 33.49
N SER A 328 -20.74 -41.41 33.21
CA SER A 328 -19.55 -41.21 32.38
C SER A 328 -18.32 -41.80 33.05
N ASP A 329 -17.35 -42.25 32.26
CA ASP A 329 -16.04 -42.60 32.81
C ASP A 329 -15.37 -41.38 33.45
N GLU A 330 -14.40 -41.62 34.33
CA GLU A 330 -13.76 -40.57 35.12
C GLU A 330 -13.14 -39.46 34.26
N LYS A 331 -12.46 -39.82 33.16
CA LYS A 331 -11.79 -38.87 32.28
C LYS A 331 -12.81 -37.97 31.57
N THR A 332 -13.85 -38.58 30.98
CA THR A 332 -14.93 -37.84 30.32
C THR A 332 -15.65 -36.93 31.29
N ARG A 333 -15.93 -37.42 32.50
CA ARG A 333 -16.58 -36.65 33.56
C ARG A 333 -15.79 -35.43 33.99
N LEU A 334 -14.49 -35.58 34.22
CA LEU A 334 -13.60 -34.47 34.57
C LEU A 334 -13.54 -33.41 33.46
N ALA A 335 -13.48 -33.83 32.20
CA ALA A 335 -13.43 -32.93 31.06
C ALA A 335 -14.73 -32.11 30.93
N ILE A 336 -15.90 -32.75 31.01
CA ILE A 336 -17.20 -32.08 30.96
C ILE A 336 -17.36 -31.14 32.16
N ASN A 337 -17.01 -31.59 33.36
CA ASN A 337 -17.13 -30.77 34.57
C ASN A 337 -16.24 -29.52 34.49
N SER A 338 -15.02 -29.63 33.97
CA SER A 338 -14.12 -28.48 33.77
C SER A 338 -14.73 -27.42 32.83
N ASP A 339 -15.38 -27.83 31.74
CA ASP A 339 -16.06 -26.89 30.85
C ASP A 339 -17.27 -26.24 31.54
N LEU A 340 -18.05 -27.02 32.30
CA LEU A 340 -19.22 -26.51 33.03
C LEU A 340 -18.83 -25.56 34.16
N GLU A 341 -17.73 -25.79 34.86
CA GLU A 341 -17.21 -24.87 35.88
C GLU A 341 -16.90 -23.49 35.28
N VAL A 342 -16.25 -23.47 34.11
CA VAL A 342 -15.99 -22.22 33.38
C VAL A 342 -17.29 -21.59 32.89
N ALA A 343 -18.21 -22.36 32.32
CA ALA A 343 -19.52 -21.88 31.88
C ALA A 343 -20.34 -21.29 33.05
N PHE A 344 -20.33 -21.92 34.22
CA PHE A 344 -21.07 -21.50 35.40
C PHE A 344 -20.45 -20.31 36.14
N SER A 345 -19.22 -19.91 35.78
CA SER A 345 -18.56 -18.75 36.35
C SER A 345 -19.12 -17.42 35.83
N ASP A 346 -19.79 -17.41 34.66
CA ASP A 346 -20.57 -16.27 34.16
C ASP A 346 -22.07 -16.48 34.37
N SER A 347 -22.77 -15.46 34.85
CA SER A 347 -24.19 -15.57 35.21
C SER A 347 -25.11 -15.85 34.02
N ARG A 348 -24.82 -15.27 32.85
CA ARG A 348 -25.63 -15.42 31.63
C ARG A 348 -25.44 -16.81 31.03
N VAL A 349 -24.20 -17.26 30.95
CA VAL A 349 -23.88 -18.60 30.45
C VAL A 349 -24.37 -19.67 31.41
N LYS A 350 -24.30 -19.43 32.72
CA LYS A 350 -24.87 -20.32 33.75
C LYS A 350 -26.36 -20.57 33.53
N GLU A 351 -27.14 -19.53 33.31
CA GLU A 351 -28.58 -19.65 33.09
C GLU A 351 -28.89 -20.48 31.83
N LEU A 352 -28.14 -20.27 30.74
CA LEU A 352 -28.28 -21.07 29.51
C LEU A 352 -27.95 -22.54 29.78
N ALA A 353 -26.78 -22.81 30.36
CA ALA A 353 -26.31 -24.17 30.64
C ALA A 353 -27.23 -24.92 31.62
N GLN A 354 -27.79 -24.22 32.61
CA GLN A 354 -28.76 -24.78 33.53
C GLN A 354 -30.10 -25.09 32.89
N ASN A 355 -30.45 -24.50 31.74
CA ASN A 355 -31.70 -24.77 31.04
C ASN A 355 -31.56 -25.81 29.94
N GLU A 356 -30.33 -26.17 29.56
CA GLU A 356 -30.04 -27.17 28.52
C GLU A 356 -30.38 -28.60 28.99
N PRO A 357 -31.31 -29.32 28.33
CA PRO A 357 -31.79 -30.64 28.78
C PRO A 357 -30.68 -31.70 28.89
N GLU A 358 -29.73 -31.70 27.96
CA GLU A 358 -28.64 -32.68 27.95
C GLU A 358 -27.68 -32.49 29.11
N ILE A 359 -27.37 -31.24 29.45
CA ILE A 359 -26.55 -30.90 30.62
C ILE A 359 -27.27 -31.31 31.90
N LYS A 360 -28.56 -30.98 32.05
CA LYS A 360 -29.36 -31.39 33.22
C LYS A 360 -29.30 -32.90 33.44
N LYS A 361 -29.63 -33.67 32.41
CA LYS A 361 -29.64 -35.14 32.46
C LYS A 361 -28.24 -35.70 32.77
N TRP A 362 -27.21 -35.12 32.15
CA TRP A 362 -25.83 -35.56 32.38
C TRP A 362 -25.38 -35.32 33.82
N MET A 363 -25.70 -34.16 34.39
CA MET A 363 -25.41 -33.81 35.78
C MET A 363 -26.12 -34.74 36.76
N GLU A 364 -27.39 -35.07 36.51
CA GLU A 364 -28.17 -36.03 37.32
C GLU A 364 -27.53 -37.41 37.35
N LEU A 365 -27.17 -37.96 36.18
CA LEU A 365 -26.53 -39.28 36.07
C LEU A 365 -25.19 -39.33 36.83
N ASN A 366 -24.40 -38.25 36.75
CA ASN A 366 -23.06 -38.18 37.32
C ASN A 366 -23.02 -37.63 38.76
N GLY A 367 -24.16 -37.33 39.39
CA GLY A 367 -24.23 -36.79 40.75
C GLY A 367 -23.58 -35.40 40.89
N VAL A 368 -23.49 -34.63 39.81
CA VAL A 368 -22.89 -33.30 39.80
C VAL A 368 -23.96 -32.28 40.19
N THR A 369 -23.71 -31.48 41.23
CA THR A 369 -24.62 -30.41 41.65
C THR A 369 -24.10 -29.06 41.14
N THR A 370 -25.02 -28.15 40.78
CA THR A 370 -24.63 -26.81 40.33
C THR A 370 -24.02 -26.04 41.52
N PRO A 371 -22.89 -25.34 41.33
CA PRO A 371 -22.31 -24.53 42.41
C PRO A 371 -23.36 -23.53 42.94
N ARG A 372 -23.69 -23.64 44.23
CA ARG A 372 -24.54 -22.67 44.93
C ARG A 372 -23.85 -21.31 44.83
N ARG A 373 -24.63 -20.31 44.40
CA ARG A 373 -24.23 -18.90 44.21
C ARG A 373 -23.32 -18.45 45.37
N SER A 374 -22.02 -18.27 45.12
CA SER A 374 -21.20 -17.48 46.04
C SER A 374 -21.61 -16.03 45.84
N ALA A 375 -22.38 -15.51 46.78
CA ALA A 375 -22.63 -14.07 46.86
C ALA A 375 -21.28 -13.38 47.13
N ARG A 376 -20.71 -12.74 46.12
CA ARG A 376 -19.74 -11.65 46.27
C ARG A 376 -19.97 -10.64 45.15
#